data_AF-A0A7J8XRL9-F1
#
_entry.id   AF-A0A7J8XRL9-F1
#
_cell.length_a   1.000
_cell.length_b   1.000
_cell.length_c   1.000
_cell.angle_alpha   90.00
_cell.angle_beta   90.00
_cell.angle_gamma   90.00
#
_symmetry.space_group_name_H-M   'P 1'
#
loop_
_entity.id
_entity.type
_entity.pdbx_description
1 polymer ?
#
loop_
_entity_poly.entity_id
_entity_poly.type
_entity_poly.pdbx_seq_one_letter_code
_entity_poly.pdbx_strand_id
1 'polypeptide(L)' 'DLATAGATKRPTCCILVLTKPTKGKLDPAEQEKIKADYSQVVADISELTSSLF' A
#
# COMPACT_ATOMS: atom_id res chain seq x y z
N ASP A 1 5.19 -5.77 4.34
CA ASP A 1 3.89 -5.79 5.01
C ASP A 1 3.38 -4.37 5.12
N LEU A 2 2.22 -4.08 4.51
CA LEU A 2 1.64 -2.74 4.52
C LEU A 2 1.20 -2.33 5.93
N ALA A 3 0.90 -3.29 6.80
CA ALA A 3 0.54 -3.03 8.19
C ALA A 3 1.68 -2.38 8.99
N THR A 4 2.94 -2.52 8.54
CA THR A 4 4.10 -1.86 9.16
C THR A 4 4.42 -0.49 8.56
N ALA A 5 3.84 -0.12 7.41
CA ALA A 5 4.16 1.13 6.69
C ALA A 5 3.77 2.40 7.49
N GLY A 6 2.87 2.27 8.47
CA GLY A 6 2.47 3.33 9.41
C GLY A 6 3.13 3.26 10.79
N ALA A 7 4.01 2.28 11.03
CA ALA A 7 4.62 2.05 12.34
C ALA A 7 5.72 3.08 12.61
N THR A 8 5.31 4.32 12.85
CA THR A 8 6.19 5.41 13.27
C THR A 8 6.00 5.73 14.75
N LYS A 9 6.93 6.48 15.34
CA LYS A 9 6.83 6.92 16.75
C LYS A 9 5.58 7.76 17.06
N ARG A 10 4.87 8.24 16.03
CA ARG A 10 3.61 8.99 16.16
C ARG A 10 2.55 8.35 15.26
N PRO A 11 1.64 7.54 15.80
CA PRO A 11 0.60 6.90 14.98
C PRO A 11 -0.30 7.96 14.35
N THR A 12 -0.67 7.75 13.08
CA THR A 12 -1.62 8.59 12.35
C THR A 12 -2.81 7.74 11.90
N CYS A 13 -4.01 8.34 11.88
CA CYS A 13 -5.23 7.67 11.43
C CYS A 13 -5.29 7.48 9.91
N CYS A 14 -4.59 8.33 9.17
CA CYS A 14 -4.50 8.28 7.71
C CYS A 14 -3.04 8.16 7.30
N ILE A 15 -2.75 7.26 6.37
CA ILE A 15 -1.43 7.04 5.79
C ILE A 15 -1.58 7.06 4.27
N LEU A 16 -0.73 7.82 3.59
CA LEU A 16 -0.66 7.83 2.14
C LEU A 16 0.37 6.80 1.68
N VAL A 17 -0.08 5.80 0.91
CA VAL A 17 0.79 4.76 0.34
C VAL A 17 1.18 5.16 -1.09
N LEU A 18 2.48 5.25 -1.35
CA LEU A 18 3.03 5.50 -2.68
C LEU A 18 3.76 4.25 -3.18
N THR A 19 3.33 3.70 -4.32
CA THR A 19 3.97 2.53 -4.96
C THR A 19 5.23 2.89 -5.73
N LYS A 20 5.56 4.19 -5.83
CA LYS A 20 6.79 4.71 -6.44
C LYS A 20 7.68 5.31 -5.34
N PRO A 21 9.01 5.13 -5.42
CA PRO A 21 9.93 5.74 -4.46
C PRO A 21 9.91 7.26 -4.59
N THR A 22 9.97 7.95 -3.45
CA THR A 22 10.08 9.42 -3.40
C THR A 22 11.49 9.91 -3.75
N LYS A 23 12.51 9.07 -3.59
CA LYS A 23 13.90 9.30 -4.01
C LYS A 23 14.54 8.00 -4.49
N GLY A 24 15.35 8.08 -5.55
CA GLY A 24 16.04 6.92 -6.14
C GLY A 24 15.19 6.16 -7.16
N LYS A 25 15.76 5.08 -7.71
CA LYS A 25 15.05 4.15 -8.59
C LYS A 25 14.90 2.81 -7.86
N LEU A 26 13.71 2.23 -7.97
CA LEU A 26 13.46 0.85 -7.56
C LEU A 26 13.76 -0.06 -8.75
N ASP A 27 14.15 -1.30 -8.48
CA ASP A 27 14.28 -2.28 -9.53
C ASP A 27 12.91 -2.50 -10.21
N PRO A 28 12.83 -2.58 -11.55
CA PRO A 28 11.56 -2.76 -12.24
C PRO A 28 10.75 -3.97 -11.74
N ALA A 29 11.41 -5.08 -11.41
CA ALA A 29 10.73 -6.29 -10.92
C ALA A 29 10.13 -6.08 -9.54
N GLU A 30 10.84 -5.37 -8.66
CA GLU A 30 10.37 -5.05 -7.32
C GLU A 30 9.25 -3.99 -7.36
N GLN A 31 9.33 -3.02 -8.28
CA GLN A 31 8.26 -2.06 -8.52
C GLN A 31 6.97 -2.73 -9.03
N GLU A 32 7.09 -3.69 -9.95
CA GLU A 32 5.95 -4.44 -10.46
C GLU A 32 5.31 -5.29 -9.36
N LYS A 33 6.12 -5.96 -8.54
CA LYS A 33 5.66 -6.71 -7.38
C LYS A 33 4.88 -5.84 -6.39
N ILE A 34 5.44 -4.69 -5.99
CA ILE A 34 4.77 -3.76 -5.08
C ILE A 34 3.44 -3.27 -5.67
N LYS A 35 3.39 -3.03 -6.98
CA LYS A 35 2.18 -2.60 -7.66
C LYS A 35 1.12 -3.71 -7.69
N ALA A 36 1.52 -4.96 -7.93
CA ALA A 36 0.64 -6.12 -7.91
C ALA A 36 0.05 -6.33 -6.50
N ASP A 37 0.91 -6.37 -5.48
CA ASP A 37 0.52 -6.53 -4.07
C ASP A 37 -0.44 -5.41 -3.64
N TYR A 38 -0.13 -4.15 -3.99
CA TYR A 38 -1.01 -3.01 -3.71
C TYR A 38 -2.37 -3.13 -4.41
N SER A 39 -2.39 -3.52 -5.68
CA SER A 39 -3.63 -3.63 -6.47
C SER A 39 -4.56 -4.70 -5.91
N GLN A 40 -3.99 -5.82 -5.47
CA GLN A 40 -4.75 -6.87 -4.80
C GLN A 40 -5.37 -6.37 -3.49
N VAL A 41 -4.58 -5.75 -2.61
CA VAL A 41 -5.10 -5.24 -1.32
C VAL A 41 -6.20 -4.20 -1.52
N VAL A 42 -6.08 -3.32 -2.52
CA VAL A 42 -7.14 -2.35 -2.84
C VAL A 42 -8.41 -3.05 -3.32
N ALA A 43 -8.29 -4.09 -4.15
CA ALA A 43 -9.44 -4.86 -4.61
C ALA A 43 -10.15 -5.54 -3.41
N ASP A 44 -9.39 -6.20 -2.53
CA ASP A 44 -9.92 -6.88 -1.34
C ASP A 44 -10.63 -5.88 -0.41
N ILE A 45 -10.03 -4.70 -0.16
CA ILE A 45 -10.65 -3.64 0.64
C ILE A 45 -11.93 -3.13 -0.03
N SER A 46 -11.91 -2.93 -1.35
CA SER A 46 -13.08 -2.44 -2.10
C SER A 46 -14.22 -3.45 -2.05
N GLU A 47 -13.93 -4.74 -2.18
CA GLU A 47 -14.92 -5.81 -2.08
C GLU A 47 -15.50 -5.89 -0.66
N LEU A 48 -14.64 -5.94 0.36
CA LEU A 48 -15.05 -5.96 1.76
C LEU A 48 -15.92 -4.75 2.10
N THR A 49 -15.49 -3.56 1.67
CA THR A 49 -16.25 -2.32 1.90
C THR A 49 -17.61 -2.36 1.19
N SER A 50 -17.67 -2.91 -0.02
CA SER A 50 -18.94 -3.08 -0.76
C SER A 50 -19.90 -4.08 -0.08
N SER A 51 -19.41 -4.94 0.81
CA SER A 51 -20.26 -5.84 1.61
C SER A 51 -20.76 -5.21 2.91
N LEU A 52 -20.15 -4.10 3.35
CA LEU A 52 -20.51 -3.37 4.57
C LEU A 52 -21.52 -2.23 4.33
N PHE A 53 -21.67 -1.79 3.08
CA PHE A 53 -22.55 -0.69 2.66
C PHE A 53 -23.53 -1.16 1.59
#